data_AF-M8A0I9-F1
#
_entry.id   AF-M8A0I9-F1
#
_cell.length_a   1.000
_cell.length_b   1.000
_cell.length_c   1.000
_cell.angle_alpha   90.00
_cell.angle_beta   90.00
_cell.angle_gamma   90.00
#
_symmetry.space_group_name_H-M   'P 1'
#
loop_
_entity.id
_entity.type
_entity.pdbx_description
1 polymer ?
#
loop_
_entity_poly.entity_id
_entity_poly.type
_entity_poly.pdbx_seq_one_letter_code
_entity_poly.pdbx_strand_id
1 'polypeptide(L)'
;MATIKDIFAVIKGREEPDRYVILGNHRDAWTYGAVDPNSGTAALLNVARRLGIMLQSGWTPRRTIILCSWDAEEFGMIGSTEWVEENLGDLQSKAVAYLNVDCAVQGMGLFAGSTPQLDKLLIDVTRQVKDPDVEGKTVHDTWSTMNGGINVFGFISEDDLNMQIERLARTDSDFAPFLHHAGIPCVDLYYGKEFPGYHTALDSYIWMENHGDPLFLRHLAITEIWGLLALRLANDLVLPFDYHTYASQLQEHTNVLADRMNNSQSVSVIHGFINDLSSAATEVQKEAKMPQIRRSDVVWRYKKQSAARRKFACAMIHSAGSAPGVGGVGVRGLGGVGAASVLGCVGATSALLGGDVEAPFGLGIRVVVGAGACVLGGELASSASSALPSASGSG
;
A
#
# COMPACT_ATOMS: atom_id res chain seq x y z
N MET A 1 29.10 8.53 1.02
CA MET A 1 27.89 8.39 0.19
C MET A 1 27.62 6.91 0.00
N ALA A 2 26.38 6.49 0.26
CA ALA A 2 25.90 5.16 -0.07
C ALA A 2 24.92 5.29 -1.24
N THR A 3 24.90 4.30 -2.13
CA THR A 3 23.90 4.22 -3.21
C THR A 3 22.75 3.37 -2.71
N ILE A 4 21.52 3.87 -2.88
CA ILE A 4 20.29 3.15 -2.56
C ILE A 4 19.64 2.63 -3.85
N LYS A 5 18.85 1.56 -3.74
CA LYS A 5 18.23 0.89 -4.90
C LYS A 5 16.79 0.49 -4.64
N ASP A 6 15.87 1.24 -5.24
CA ASP A 6 14.47 0.85 -5.28
C ASP A 6 14.22 -0.16 -6.41
N ILE A 7 13.35 -1.13 -6.16
CA ILE A 7 12.98 -2.15 -7.14
C ILE A 7 11.51 -2.01 -7.49
N PHE A 8 11.21 -1.91 -8.77
CA PHE A 8 9.87 -1.75 -9.29
C PHE A 8 9.47 -2.96 -10.12
N ALA A 9 8.25 -3.41 -9.98
CA ALA A 9 7.61 -4.36 -10.89
C ALA A 9 6.31 -3.78 -11.43
N VAL A 10 6.22 -3.65 -12.76
CA VAL A 10 5.10 -2.98 -13.44
C VAL A 10 4.27 -4.00 -14.22
N ILE A 11 2.96 -3.99 -13.95
CA ILE A 11 1.94 -4.70 -14.72
C ILE A 11 1.11 -3.66 -15.44
N LYS A 12 1.38 -3.49 -16.74
CA LYS A 12 0.73 -2.44 -17.54
C LYS A 12 -0.78 -2.68 -17.67
N GLY A 13 -1.55 -1.63 -17.40
CA GLY A 13 -3.00 -1.60 -17.59
C GLY A 13 -3.39 -1.71 -19.07
N ARG A 14 -4.52 -2.34 -19.35
CA ARG A 14 -5.01 -2.52 -20.72
C ARG A 14 -5.79 -1.32 -21.25
N GLU A 15 -6.58 -0.66 -20.40
CA GLU A 15 -7.52 0.39 -20.83
C GLU A 15 -7.11 1.78 -20.33
N GLU A 16 -6.58 1.85 -19.11
CA GLU A 16 -6.08 3.07 -18.47
C GLU A 16 -4.62 2.85 -18.04
N PRO A 17 -3.68 2.63 -18.99
CA PRO A 17 -2.28 2.34 -18.67
C PRO A 17 -1.55 3.49 -17.94
N ASP A 18 -2.09 4.70 -18.03
CA ASP A 18 -1.64 5.94 -17.39
C ASP A 18 -2.34 6.20 -16.04
N ARG A 19 -2.96 5.18 -15.43
CA ARG A 19 -3.46 5.23 -14.06
C ARG A 19 -2.75 4.19 -13.21
N TYR A 20 -2.21 4.60 -12.06
CA TYR A 20 -1.30 3.78 -11.25
C TYR A 20 -1.92 3.38 -9.92
N VAL A 21 -2.03 2.08 -9.67
CA VAL A 21 -2.27 1.53 -8.34
C VAL A 21 -0.94 1.02 -7.81
N ILE A 22 -0.43 1.66 -6.77
CA ILE A 22 0.94 1.46 -6.29
C ILE A 22 0.86 0.67 -4.98
N LEU A 23 1.66 -0.39 -4.86
CA LEU A 23 1.81 -1.17 -3.65
C LEU A 23 3.28 -1.07 -3.24
N GLY A 24 3.55 -0.70 -1.99
CA GLY A 24 4.91 -0.51 -1.51
C GLY A 24 5.18 -1.13 -0.15
N ASN A 25 6.45 -1.48 0.04
CA ASN A 25 7.06 -1.99 1.25
C ASN A 25 8.56 -1.68 1.16
N HIS A 26 9.19 -1.20 2.24
CA HIS A 26 10.64 -1.10 2.26
C HIS A 26 11.32 -2.44 2.51
N ARG A 27 12.63 -2.50 2.28
CA ARG A 27 13.41 -3.74 2.26
C ARG A 27 14.65 -3.67 3.13
N ASP A 28 15.19 -2.48 3.37
CA ASP A 28 16.29 -2.31 4.31
C ASP A 28 15.80 -2.54 5.74
N ALA A 29 16.71 -2.93 6.63
CA ALA A 29 16.40 -3.17 8.02
C ALA A 29 17.60 -2.79 8.87
N TRP A 30 17.38 -2.40 10.13
CA TRP A 30 18.48 -2.17 11.07
C TRP A 30 19.36 -3.40 11.31
N THR A 31 18.74 -4.59 11.37
CA THR A 31 19.45 -5.86 11.63
C THR A 31 18.98 -6.98 10.71
N TYR A 32 18.22 -7.97 11.21
CA TYR A 32 17.61 -9.02 10.39
C TYR A 32 16.22 -8.63 9.90
N GLY A 33 15.45 -7.90 10.72
CA GLY A 33 14.20 -7.27 10.31
C GLY A 33 13.12 -8.25 9.87
N ALA A 34 12.88 -9.31 10.64
CA ALA A 34 11.90 -10.33 10.25
C ALA A 34 10.45 -9.82 10.29
N VAL A 35 10.15 -8.95 11.26
CA VAL A 35 8.93 -8.14 11.31
C VAL A 35 9.13 -6.93 10.42
N ASP A 36 10.08 -6.07 10.76
CA ASP A 36 10.34 -4.78 10.11
C ASP A 36 11.58 -4.88 9.19
N PRO A 37 11.43 -4.95 7.86
CA PRO A 37 10.19 -4.99 7.07
C PRO A 37 9.94 -6.34 6.37
N ASN A 38 10.78 -7.36 6.61
CA ASN A 38 10.76 -8.55 5.75
C ASN A 38 9.43 -9.32 5.80
N SER A 39 8.60 -9.10 6.83
CA SER A 39 7.23 -9.62 6.86
C SER A 39 6.36 -9.00 5.75
N GLY A 40 6.44 -7.68 5.53
CA GLY A 40 5.82 -7.00 4.40
C GLY A 40 6.47 -7.35 3.07
N THR A 41 7.80 -7.53 3.02
CA THR A 41 8.48 -7.96 1.80
C THR A 41 7.98 -9.35 1.37
N ALA A 42 7.80 -10.26 2.32
CA ALA A 42 7.22 -11.58 2.07
C ALA A 42 5.77 -11.50 1.57
N ALA A 43 4.96 -10.56 2.11
CA ALA A 43 3.61 -10.29 1.64
C ALA A 43 3.61 -9.72 0.21
N LEU A 44 4.49 -8.74 -0.10
CA LEU A 44 4.62 -8.09 -1.40
C LEU A 44 5.01 -9.11 -2.48
N LEU A 45 6.00 -9.97 -2.19
CA LEU A 45 6.41 -11.04 -3.09
C LEU A 45 5.28 -12.06 -3.33
N ASN A 46 4.47 -12.34 -2.31
CA ASN A 46 3.29 -13.17 -2.49
C ASN A 46 2.24 -12.50 -3.37
N VAL A 47 1.90 -11.21 -3.15
CA VAL A 47 1.00 -10.46 -4.05
C VAL A 47 1.53 -10.50 -5.49
N ALA A 48 2.82 -10.21 -5.70
CA ALA A 48 3.47 -10.26 -7.00
C ALA A 48 3.31 -11.63 -7.69
N ARG A 49 3.58 -12.71 -6.95
CA ARG A 49 3.44 -14.08 -7.46
C ARG A 49 2.00 -14.39 -7.85
N ARG A 50 1.01 -13.96 -7.06
CA ARG A 50 -0.41 -14.16 -7.36
C ARG A 50 -0.86 -13.41 -8.60
N LEU A 51 -0.47 -12.15 -8.72
CA LEU A 51 -0.73 -11.36 -9.92
C LEU A 51 -0.08 -12.01 -11.15
N GLY A 52 1.15 -12.53 -11.02
CA GLY A 52 1.82 -13.30 -12.08
C GLY A 52 1.03 -14.53 -12.54
N ILE A 53 0.50 -15.34 -11.61
CA ILE A 53 -0.36 -16.49 -11.93
C ILE A 53 -1.64 -16.05 -12.66
N MET A 54 -2.23 -14.92 -12.24
CA MET A 54 -3.41 -14.37 -12.90
C MET A 54 -3.10 -13.92 -14.34
N LEU A 55 -1.95 -13.26 -14.55
CA LEU A 55 -1.47 -12.85 -15.87
C LEU A 55 -1.29 -14.05 -16.80
N GLN A 56 -0.63 -15.12 -16.33
CA GLN A 56 -0.49 -16.38 -17.07
C GLN A 56 -1.83 -17.02 -17.41
N SER A 57 -2.84 -16.79 -16.57
CA SER A 57 -4.22 -17.25 -16.78
C SER A 57 -5.05 -16.35 -17.70
N GLY A 58 -4.42 -15.40 -18.39
CA GLY A 58 -5.03 -14.47 -19.36
C GLY A 58 -5.79 -13.29 -18.75
N TRP A 59 -5.65 -13.04 -17.45
CA TRP A 59 -6.15 -11.80 -16.85
C TRP A 59 -5.17 -10.66 -17.11
N THR A 60 -5.68 -9.44 -17.26
CA THR A 60 -4.88 -8.20 -17.34
C THR A 60 -5.67 -7.11 -16.63
N PRO A 61 -5.01 -6.22 -15.86
CA PRO A 61 -5.72 -5.16 -15.14
C PRO A 61 -6.20 -4.05 -16.09
N ARG A 62 -7.22 -3.31 -15.68
CA ARG A 62 -7.69 -2.11 -16.40
C ARG A 62 -6.66 -0.99 -16.30
N ARG A 63 -6.18 -0.74 -15.08
CA ARG A 63 -5.15 0.25 -14.70
C ARG A 63 -3.81 -0.42 -14.48
N THR A 64 -2.73 0.35 -14.53
CA THR A 64 -1.38 -0.19 -14.26
C THR A 64 -1.20 -0.45 -12.77
N ILE A 65 -0.63 -1.59 -12.43
CA ILE A 65 -0.20 -1.91 -11.05
C ILE A 65 1.32 -1.75 -11.00
N ILE A 66 1.80 -1.04 -9.99
CA ILE A 66 3.23 -0.87 -9.70
C ILE A 66 3.50 -1.46 -8.32
N LEU A 67 4.42 -2.40 -8.24
CA LEU A 67 4.91 -2.97 -6.99
C LEU A 67 6.28 -2.34 -6.72
N CYS A 68 6.46 -1.78 -5.53
CA CYS A 68 7.67 -1.07 -5.13
C CYS A 68 8.30 -1.75 -3.93
N SER A 69 9.60 -1.98 -4.00
CA SER A 69 10.43 -2.40 -2.87
C SER A 69 11.43 -1.29 -2.59
N TRP A 70 11.13 -0.48 -1.57
CA TRP A 70 11.88 0.72 -1.21
C TRP A 70 13.16 0.38 -0.46
N ASP A 71 14.14 1.26 -0.55
CA ASP A 71 15.43 1.16 0.12
C ASP A 71 15.70 2.43 0.96
N ALA A 72 16.48 2.28 2.02
CA ALA A 72 16.79 3.33 2.99
C ALA A 72 15.55 3.98 3.66
N GLU A 73 14.51 3.20 3.94
CA GLU A 73 13.36 3.67 4.72
C GLU A 73 13.76 3.95 6.17
N GLU A 74 14.58 3.09 6.76
CA GLU A 74 15.01 3.18 8.16
C GLU A 74 15.83 4.46 8.45
N PHE A 75 16.31 5.09 7.37
CA PHE A 75 17.06 6.34 7.39
C PHE A 75 16.18 7.58 7.09
N GLY A 76 14.85 7.41 7.07
CA GLY A 76 13.87 8.47 6.89
C GLY A 76 13.12 8.40 5.56
N MET A 77 12.61 7.22 5.18
CA MET A 77 11.83 6.99 3.95
C MET A 77 12.56 7.48 2.70
N ILE A 78 13.89 7.33 2.64
CA ILE A 78 14.71 8.01 1.62
C ILE A 78 14.34 7.52 0.22
N GLY A 79 14.31 6.20 -0.03
CA GLY A 79 14.00 5.66 -1.36
C GLY A 79 12.63 6.10 -1.88
N SER A 80 11.58 5.91 -1.08
CA SER A 80 10.22 6.32 -1.46
C SER A 80 10.08 7.84 -1.62
N THR A 81 10.73 8.64 -0.76
CA THR A 81 10.69 10.10 -0.84
C THR A 81 11.34 10.60 -2.12
N GLU A 82 12.58 10.19 -2.40
CA GLU A 82 13.32 10.62 -3.59
C GLU A 82 12.59 10.18 -4.87
N TRP A 83 11.99 8.99 -4.87
CA TRP A 83 11.19 8.53 -6.01
C TRP A 83 9.92 9.37 -6.23
N VAL A 84 9.23 9.75 -5.15
CA VAL A 84 8.07 10.65 -5.22
C VAL A 84 8.48 12.03 -5.73
N GLU A 85 9.60 12.58 -5.26
CA GLU A 85 10.12 13.87 -5.72
C GLU A 85 10.49 13.86 -7.20
N GLU A 86 11.19 12.82 -7.66
CA GLU A 86 11.57 12.66 -9.08
C GLU A 86 10.34 12.56 -9.99
N ASN A 87 9.26 11.93 -9.51
CA ASN A 87 8.08 11.61 -10.32
C ASN A 87 6.84 12.45 -9.98
N LEU A 88 6.99 13.53 -9.21
CA LEU A 88 5.88 14.25 -8.57
C LEU A 88 4.75 14.65 -9.55
N GLY A 89 5.10 15.28 -10.67
CA GLY A 89 4.10 15.75 -11.65
C GLY A 89 3.32 14.60 -12.32
N ASP A 90 3.99 13.47 -12.54
CA ASP A 90 3.37 12.26 -13.07
C ASP A 90 2.47 11.60 -12.03
N LEU A 91 2.94 11.49 -10.79
CA LEU A 91 2.18 10.88 -9.71
C LEU A 91 0.92 11.67 -9.37
N GLN A 92 0.98 13.00 -9.28
CA GLN A 92 -0.17 13.85 -9.00
C GLN A 92 -1.30 13.71 -10.04
N SER A 93 -0.95 13.40 -11.30
CA SER A 93 -1.92 13.29 -12.39
C SER A 93 -2.36 11.85 -12.69
N LYS A 94 -1.57 10.85 -12.29
CA LYS A 94 -1.75 9.44 -12.72
C LYS A 94 -1.95 8.47 -11.56
N ALA A 95 -1.45 8.76 -10.35
CA ALA A 95 -1.59 7.85 -9.22
C ALA A 95 -3.05 7.83 -8.73
N VAL A 96 -3.61 6.63 -8.65
CA VAL A 96 -4.94 6.36 -8.10
C VAL A 96 -4.87 6.26 -6.59
N ALA A 97 -3.94 5.44 -6.09
CA ALA A 97 -3.70 5.23 -4.66
C ALA A 97 -2.35 4.57 -4.43
N TYR A 98 -1.82 4.73 -3.23
CA TYR A 98 -0.68 4.01 -2.68
C TYR A 98 -1.14 3.10 -1.53
N LEU A 99 -0.75 1.82 -1.57
CA LEU A 99 -1.13 0.82 -0.58
C LEU A 99 0.14 0.31 0.10
N ASN A 100 0.34 0.71 1.36
CA ASN A 100 1.50 0.39 2.17
C ASN A 100 1.25 -0.85 3.02
N VAL A 101 2.23 -1.77 3.01
CA VAL A 101 2.37 -2.81 4.04
C VAL A 101 3.85 -2.90 4.37
N ASP A 102 4.22 -2.22 5.45
CA ASP A 102 5.57 -2.21 5.99
C ASP A 102 5.84 -3.50 6.80
N CYS A 103 5.40 -3.51 8.06
CA CYS A 103 5.33 -4.71 8.87
C CYS A 103 4.03 -5.44 8.57
N ALA A 104 4.04 -6.56 7.85
CA ALA A 104 2.81 -7.32 7.63
C ALA A 104 2.21 -7.87 8.94
N VAL A 105 3.06 -8.39 9.84
CA VAL A 105 2.62 -8.98 11.11
C VAL A 105 3.63 -8.75 12.22
N GLN A 106 3.17 -8.13 13.29
CA GLN A 106 3.87 -7.93 14.55
C GLN A 106 3.06 -8.45 15.76
N GLY A 107 1.87 -9.00 15.53
CA GLY A 107 1.02 -9.58 16.56
C GLY A 107 -0.41 -9.88 16.09
N MET A 108 -1.37 -9.88 17.02
CA MET A 108 -2.79 -10.15 16.75
C MET A 108 -3.59 -8.87 16.54
N GLY A 109 -4.69 -8.97 15.77
CA GLY A 109 -5.62 -7.87 15.50
C GLY A 109 -5.17 -6.99 14.33
N LEU A 110 -6.10 -6.73 13.40
CA LEU A 110 -5.82 -5.86 12.26
C LEU A 110 -5.74 -4.40 12.72
N PHE A 111 -4.70 -3.72 12.26
CA PHE A 111 -4.62 -2.27 12.20
C PHE A 111 -4.85 -1.81 10.76
N ALA A 112 -5.51 -0.66 10.61
CA ALA A 112 -5.54 0.03 9.34
C ALA A 112 -5.55 1.55 9.51
N GLY A 113 -4.67 2.22 8.78
CA GLY A 113 -4.73 3.65 8.53
C GLY A 113 -5.15 3.93 7.08
N SER A 114 -5.96 4.95 6.84
CA SER A 114 -6.42 5.27 5.48
C SER A 114 -6.81 6.73 5.31
N THR A 115 -6.77 7.18 4.06
CA THR A 115 -7.48 8.38 3.62
C THR A 115 -9.00 8.12 3.54
N PRO A 116 -9.86 9.07 3.94
CA PRO A 116 -11.30 8.81 4.16
C PRO A 116 -12.04 8.20 2.97
N GLN A 117 -11.68 8.61 1.75
CA GLN A 117 -12.29 8.14 0.52
C GLN A 117 -12.07 6.64 0.24
N LEU A 118 -11.14 5.99 0.93
CA LEU A 118 -10.82 4.56 0.79
C LEU A 118 -11.45 3.69 1.88
N ASP A 119 -12.02 4.28 2.94
CA ASP A 119 -12.51 3.56 4.12
C ASP A 119 -13.55 2.49 3.77
N LYS A 120 -14.56 2.86 2.97
CA LYS A 120 -15.62 1.94 2.58
C LYS A 120 -15.08 0.77 1.76
N LEU A 121 -14.12 1.03 0.86
CA LEU A 121 -13.47 -0.02 0.08
C LEU A 121 -12.72 -0.99 1.01
N LEU A 122 -11.96 -0.45 1.98
CA LEU A 122 -11.21 -1.24 2.94
C LEU A 122 -12.13 -2.14 3.77
N ILE A 123 -13.20 -1.58 4.33
CA ILE A 123 -14.23 -2.32 5.08
C ILE A 123 -14.86 -3.42 4.21
N ASP A 124 -15.18 -3.13 2.95
CA ASP A 124 -15.73 -4.14 2.03
C ASP A 124 -14.74 -5.27 1.72
N VAL A 125 -13.45 -4.98 1.70
CA VAL A 125 -12.41 -6.00 1.50
C VAL A 125 -12.25 -6.87 2.74
N THR A 126 -12.23 -6.30 3.95
CA THR A 126 -12.09 -7.10 5.19
C THR A 126 -13.26 -8.05 5.43
N ARG A 127 -14.46 -7.73 4.91
CA ARG A 127 -15.63 -8.65 4.89
C ARG A 127 -15.46 -9.87 4.00
N GLN A 128 -14.50 -9.86 3.08
CA GLN A 128 -14.27 -10.96 2.13
C GLN A 128 -13.18 -11.93 2.59
N VAL A 129 -12.37 -11.52 3.57
CA VAL A 129 -11.22 -12.29 4.05
C VAL A 129 -11.61 -12.97 5.35
N LYS A 130 -11.34 -14.28 5.45
CA LYS A 130 -11.55 -15.03 6.68
C LYS A 130 -10.58 -14.56 7.75
N ASP A 131 -11.06 -14.46 8.99
CA ASP A 131 -10.18 -14.14 10.09
C ASP A 131 -9.21 -15.31 10.36
N PRO A 132 -7.90 -15.04 10.49
CA PRO A 132 -6.90 -16.08 10.72
C PRO A 132 -6.90 -16.62 12.16
N ASP A 133 -7.47 -15.88 13.12
CA ASP A 133 -7.43 -16.17 14.55
C ASP A 133 -8.76 -16.74 15.08
N VAL A 134 -9.87 -16.47 14.41
CA VAL A 134 -11.21 -16.88 14.84
C VAL A 134 -11.96 -17.61 13.73
N GLU A 135 -12.11 -18.93 13.91
CA GLU A 135 -12.79 -19.79 12.95
C GLU A 135 -14.24 -19.33 12.67
N GLY A 136 -14.61 -19.35 11.39
CA GLY A 136 -15.96 -19.01 10.93
C GLY A 136 -16.27 -17.52 10.85
N LYS A 137 -15.34 -16.65 11.26
CA LYS A 137 -15.48 -15.18 11.15
C LYS A 137 -14.70 -14.61 9.98
N THR A 138 -15.08 -13.42 9.56
CA THR A 138 -14.29 -12.57 8.66
C THR A 138 -13.40 -11.63 9.46
N VAL A 139 -12.35 -11.09 8.84
CA VAL A 139 -11.47 -10.09 9.47
C VAL A 139 -12.28 -8.86 9.92
N HIS A 140 -13.31 -8.49 9.16
CA HIS A 140 -14.24 -7.44 9.57
C HIS A 140 -14.96 -7.75 10.90
N ASP A 141 -15.42 -8.98 11.09
CA ASP A 141 -16.19 -9.37 12.28
C ASP A 141 -15.37 -9.33 13.56
N THR A 142 -14.07 -9.58 13.48
CA THR A 142 -13.13 -9.51 14.62
C THR A 142 -12.59 -8.10 14.81
N TRP A 143 -12.20 -7.43 13.73
CA TRP A 143 -11.68 -6.05 13.76
C TRP A 143 -12.68 -5.08 14.38
N SER A 144 -13.96 -5.20 14.00
CA SER A 144 -15.06 -4.41 14.56
C SER A 144 -15.22 -4.51 16.09
N THR A 145 -14.67 -5.57 16.71
CA THR A 145 -14.81 -5.86 18.14
C THR A 145 -13.56 -5.57 19.00
N MET A 146 -12.37 -5.44 18.42
CA MET A 146 -11.10 -5.47 19.17
C MET A 146 -10.55 -4.10 19.62
N ASN A 147 -10.87 -2.97 18.97
CA ASN A 147 -10.16 -1.69 19.23
C ASN A 147 -10.94 -0.59 20.01
N GLY A 148 -12.08 -0.92 20.64
CA GLY A 148 -12.76 -0.05 21.63
C GLY A 148 -13.71 1.00 21.02
N GLY A 149 -14.88 1.31 21.59
CA GLY A 149 -15.38 0.98 22.93
C GLY A 149 -16.91 0.89 23.00
N ILE A 150 -17.39 0.28 24.08
CA ILE A 150 -18.77 0.21 24.58
C ILE A 150 -19.86 0.24 23.49
N ASN A 151 -20.37 -0.93 23.12
CA ASN A 151 -21.79 -1.03 22.84
C ASN A 151 -22.36 -2.30 23.50
N VAL A 152 -22.98 -2.09 24.67
CA VAL A 152 -23.72 -3.08 25.46
C VAL A 152 -25.01 -3.53 24.74
N PHE A 153 -25.27 -3.06 23.51
CA PHE A 153 -26.51 -3.35 22.77
C PHE A 153 -26.31 -3.57 21.25
N GLY A 154 -25.44 -4.50 20.85
CA GLY A 154 -25.67 -5.36 19.68
C GLY A 154 -25.89 -4.75 18.27
N PHE A 155 -25.62 -3.47 18.03
CA PHE A 155 -25.67 -2.87 16.69
C PHE A 155 -24.45 -1.95 16.51
N ILE A 156 -23.59 -2.27 15.53
CA ILE A 156 -22.47 -1.41 15.09
C ILE A 156 -22.96 -0.70 13.83
N SER A 157 -22.96 0.64 13.82
CA SER A 157 -23.28 1.41 12.62
C SER A 157 -22.09 1.45 11.66
N GLU A 158 -22.34 1.74 10.37
CA GLU A 158 -21.25 1.92 9.38
C GLU A 158 -20.32 3.07 9.80
N ASP A 159 -20.85 4.06 10.53
CA ASP A 159 -20.12 5.20 11.08
C ASP A 159 -19.17 4.80 12.23
N ASP A 160 -19.54 3.80 13.06
CA ASP A 160 -18.69 3.30 14.15
C ASP A 160 -17.46 2.52 13.65
N LEU A 161 -17.54 1.95 12.45
CA LEU A 161 -16.42 1.26 11.80
C LEU A 161 -15.43 2.25 11.17
N ASN A 162 -15.91 3.37 10.63
CA ASN A 162 -15.04 4.43 10.13
C ASN A 162 -14.19 5.05 11.26
N MET A 163 -14.68 5.04 12.50
CA MET A 163 -13.93 5.46 13.69
C MET A 163 -12.78 4.51 14.09
N GLN A 164 -12.70 3.31 13.50
CA GLN A 164 -11.63 2.33 13.78
C GLN A 164 -10.46 2.42 12.79
N ILE A 165 -10.64 3.16 11.71
CA ILE A 165 -9.60 3.43 10.71
C ILE A 165 -8.86 4.69 11.14
N GLU A 166 -7.56 4.56 11.39
CA GLU A 166 -6.74 5.70 11.76
C GLU A 166 -6.54 6.63 10.55
N ARG A 167 -6.53 7.95 10.78
CA ARG A 167 -6.10 8.89 9.75
C ARG A 167 -4.59 8.89 9.68
N LEU A 168 -4.04 8.80 8.47
CA LEU A 168 -2.60 8.77 8.19
C LEU A 168 -1.91 10.13 8.41
N ALA A 169 -1.98 10.67 9.64
CA ALA A 169 -1.28 11.88 10.04
C ALA A 169 0.19 11.63 10.43
N ARG A 170 0.56 10.35 10.59
CA ARG A 170 1.90 9.89 10.94
C ARG A 170 2.86 10.04 9.75
N THR A 171 4.16 9.95 10.04
CA THR A 171 5.25 10.03 9.04
C THR A 171 6.30 8.95 9.35
N ASP A 172 5.84 7.72 9.51
CA ASP A 172 6.61 6.61 10.06
C ASP A 172 6.67 5.39 9.14
N SER A 173 6.33 5.58 7.86
CA SER A 173 6.55 4.60 6.80
C SER A 173 6.41 5.29 5.42
N ASP A 174 6.65 4.54 4.35
CA ASP A 174 6.75 5.02 2.97
C ASP A 174 5.47 5.67 2.41
N PHE A 175 4.30 5.57 3.08
CA PHE A 175 3.10 6.29 2.64
C PHE A 175 3.23 7.81 2.81
N ALA A 176 4.15 8.27 3.65
CA ALA A 176 4.29 9.68 4.02
C ALA A 176 4.55 10.61 2.81
N PRO A 177 5.56 10.38 1.94
CA PRO A 177 5.77 11.23 0.77
C PRO A 177 4.61 11.15 -0.23
N PHE A 178 3.96 9.99 -0.39
CA PHE A 178 2.81 9.84 -1.27
C PHE A 178 1.62 10.69 -0.82
N LEU A 179 1.30 10.66 0.48
CA LEU A 179 0.15 11.38 1.02
C LEU A 179 0.46 12.87 1.22
N HIS A 180 1.49 13.17 2.00
CA HIS A 180 1.73 14.53 2.52
C HIS A 180 2.39 15.44 1.48
N HIS A 181 3.18 14.88 0.57
CA HIS A 181 3.85 15.65 -0.47
C HIS A 181 3.11 15.58 -1.82
N ALA A 182 2.76 14.37 -2.28
CA ALA A 182 2.11 14.19 -3.58
C ALA A 182 0.58 14.25 -3.55
N GLY A 183 -0.07 14.21 -2.38
CA GLY A 183 -1.54 14.29 -2.27
C GLY A 183 -2.27 13.03 -2.75
N ILE A 184 -1.60 11.88 -2.71
CA ILE A 184 -2.12 10.61 -3.23
C ILE A 184 -2.93 9.91 -2.14
N PRO A 185 -4.11 9.34 -2.45
CA PRO A 185 -4.87 8.51 -1.51
C PRO A 185 -4.04 7.32 -1.02
N CYS A 186 -3.91 7.16 0.30
CA CYS A 186 -3.10 6.10 0.91
C CYS A 186 -3.91 5.17 1.82
N VAL A 187 -3.43 3.93 1.95
CA VAL A 187 -3.78 2.96 3.00
C VAL A 187 -2.49 2.41 3.59
N ASP A 188 -2.47 2.18 4.90
CA ASP A 188 -1.41 1.48 5.64
C ASP A 188 -2.03 0.35 6.47
N LEU A 189 -1.48 -0.87 6.39
CA LEU A 189 -2.05 -2.06 7.01
C LEU A 189 -0.99 -2.90 7.70
N TYR A 190 -1.33 -3.44 8.87
CA TYR A 190 -0.53 -4.44 9.57
C TYR A 190 -1.35 -5.22 10.61
N TYR A 191 -0.84 -6.37 11.05
CA TYR A 191 -1.41 -7.12 12.18
C TYR A 191 -0.60 -6.93 13.45
N GLY A 192 -1.24 -6.55 14.56
CA GLY A 192 -0.60 -6.32 15.87
C GLY A 192 -0.14 -4.88 16.06
N LYS A 193 -0.23 -4.36 17.29
CA LYS A 193 0.08 -2.95 17.57
C LYS A 193 1.53 -2.68 17.95
N GLU A 194 2.17 -3.62 18.65
CA GLU A 194 3.52 -3.44 19.20
C GLU A 194 4.23 -4.80 19.24
N PHE A 195 5.55 -4.81 19.03
CA PHE A 195 6.39 -5.98 19.30
C PHE A 195 7.67 -5.61 20.06
N PRO A 196 8.12 -6.41 21.04
CA PRO A 196 9.28 -6.04 21.87
C PRO A 196 10.64 -6.02 21.16
N GLY A 197 10.73 -6.60 19.97
CA GLY A 197 11.98 -6.75 19.22
C GLY A 197 12.33 -5.58 18.31
N TYR A 198 11.48 -4.55 18.24
CA TYR A 198 11.57 -3.46 17.27
C TYR A 198 12.95 -2.80 17.23
N HIS A 199 13.52 -2.74 16.02
CA HIS A 199 14.86 -2.19 15.74
C HIS A 199 16.00 -2.80 16.57
N THR A 200 15.83 -4.04 17.03
CA THR A 200 16.87 -4.78 17.76
C THR A 200 17.25 -6.06 17.01
N ALA A 201 18.38 -6.66 17.39
CA ALA A 201 18.77 -7.99 16.89
C ALA A 201 17.81 -9.14 17.29
N LEU A 202 16.80 -8.86 18.13
CA LEU A 202 15.73 -9.80 18.47
C LEU A 202 14.63 -9.85 17.40
N ASP A 203 14.53 -8.83 16.54
CA ASP A 203 13.70 -8.92 15.34
C ASP A 203 14.31 -9.94 14.38
N SER A 204 13.85 -11.18 14.51
CA SER A 204 14.46 -12.36 13.92
C SER A 204 13.39 -13.34 13.45
N TYR A 205 13.74 -14.13 12.45
CA TYR A 205 12.82 -15.16 11.92
C TYR A 205 12.36 -16.13 13.01
N ILE A 206 13.25 -16.45 13.98
CA ILE A 206 12.92 -17.31 15.12
C ILE A 206 11.81 -16.69 15.97
N TRP A 207 11.83 -15.38 16.21
CA TRP A 207 10.74 -14.71 16.92
C TRP A 207 9.43 -14.77 16.12
N MET A 208 9.50 -14.52 14.81
CA MET A 208 8.32 -14.56 13.94
C MET A 208 7.65 -15.95 13.97
N GLU A 209 8.44 -17.01 13.79
CA GLU A 209 7.96 -18.39 13.74
C GLU A 209 7.45 -18.90 15.10
N ASN A 210 7.97 -18.39 16.22
CA ASN A 210 7.55 -18.85 17.55
C ASN A 210 6.46 -17.99 18.18
N HIS A 211 6.36 -16.70 17.82
CA HIS A 211 5.54 -15.72 18.54
C HIS A 211 4.74 -14.80 17.62
N GLY A 212 5.33 -14.29 16.54
CA GLY A 212 4.66 -13.35 15.64
C GLY A 212 3.49 -13.97 14.89
N ASP A 213 3.78 -15.00 14.10
CA ASP A 213 2.78 -15.72 13.30
C ASP A 213 3.21 -17.17 13.02
N PRO A 214 3.13 -18.08 14.01
CA PRO A 214 3.69 -19.44 13.88
C PRO A 214 3.20 -20.28 12.71
N LEU A 215 2.01 -19.98 12.19
CA LEU A 215 1.42 -20.66 11.04
C LEU A 215 1.35 -19.77 9.79
N PHE A 216 1.89 -18.55 9.87
CA PHE A 216 1.84 -17.55 8.80
C PHE A 216 0.42 -17.22 8.31
N LEU A 217 -0.62 -17.47 9.13
CA LEU A 217 -2.01 -17.29 8.70
C LEU A 217 -2.40 -15.80 8.68
N ARG A 218 -1.82 -14.97 9.54
CA ARG A 218 -2.03 -13.52 9.52
C ARG A 218 -1.33 -12.89 8.32
N HIS A 219 -0.13 -13.36 7.97
CA HIS A 219 0.54 -12.98 6.72
C HIS A 219 -0.32 -13.29 5.50
N LEU A 220 -0.97 -14.46 5.47
CA LEU A 220 -1.89 -14.81 4.40
C LEU A 220 -3.11 -13.88 4.37
N ALA A 221 -3.72 -13.59 5.52
CA ALA A 221 -4.87 -12.71 5.62
C ALA A 221 -4.56 -11.29 5.12
N ILE A 222 -3.45 -10.68 5.57
CA ILE A 222 -3.07 -9.32 5.13
C ILE A 222 -2.65 -9.28 3.66
N THR A 223 -1.96 -10.30 3.17
CA THR A 223 -1.66 -10.45 1.73
C THR A 223 -2.95 -10.51 0.90
N GLU A 224 -3.99 -11.19 1.41
CA GLU A 224 -5.29 -11.27 0.75
C GLU A 224 -5.99 -9.91 0.73
N ILE A 225 -6.02 -9.19 1.85
CA ILE A 225 -6.58 -7.84 1.94
C ILE A 225 -5.86 -6.89 0.97
N TRP A 226 -4.52 -6.85 1.02
CA TRP A 226 -3.69 -5.96 0.21
C TRP A 226 -3.88 -6.22 -1.29
N GLY A 227 -3.88 -7.49 -1.70
CA GLY A 227 -4.14 -7.88 -3.08
C GLY A 227 -5.57 -7.59 -3.53
N LEU A 228 -6.58 -7.78 -2.68
CA LEU A 228 -7.98 -7.46 -3.02
C LEU A 228 -8.21 -5.96 -3.16
N LEU A 229 -7.59 -5.12 -2.32
CA LEU A 229 -7.58 -3.66 -2.47
C LEU A 229 -7.00 -3.27 -3.84
N ALA A 230 -5.81 -3.79 -4.15
CA ALA A 230 -5.16 -3.53 -5.43
C ALA A 230 -6.02 -3.98 -6.62
N LEU A 231 -6.63 -5.16 -6.55
CA LEU A 231 -7.50 -5.67 -7.61
C LEU A 231 -8.76 -4.81 -7.80
N ARG A 232 -9.36 -4.28 -6.73
CA ARG A 232 -10.52 -3.40 -6.82
C ARG A 232 -10.15 -2.09 -7.48
N LEU A 233 -9.10 -1.43 -7.02
CA LEU A 233 -8.64 -0.16 -7.58
C LEU A 233 -8.17 -0.31 -9.04
N ALA A 234 -7.51 -1.42 -9.36
CA ALA A 234 -6.95 -1.65 -10.69
C ALA A 234 -7.96 -2.17 -11.73
N ASN A 235 -9.15 -2.65 -11.33
CA ASN A 235 -10.12 -3.23 -12.26
C ASN A 235 -11.52 -2.60 -12.23
N ASP A 236 -11.94 -1.97 -11.12
CA ASP A 236 -13.29 -1.42 -11.05
C ASP A 236 -13.44 -0.31 -12.09
N LEU A 237 -14.56 -0.35 -12.84
CA LEU A 237 -14.80 0.59 -13.93
C LEU A 237 -14.83 2.03 -13.40
N VAL A 238 -15.59 2.23 -12.33
CA VAL A 238 -15.62 3.45 -11.54
C VAL A 238 -14.79 3.21 -10.29
N LEU A 239 -13.88 4.13 -9.96
CA LEU A 239 -13.08 4.01 -8.74
C LEU A 239 -14.02 3.99 -7.52
N PRO A 240 -13.85 3.04 -6.59
CA PRO A 240 -14.72 2.87 -5.43
C PRO A 240 -14.39 3.87 -4.31
N PHE A 241 -14.21 5.15 -4.66
CA PHE A 241 -13.96 6.24 -3.71
C PHE A 241 -15.28 6.77 -3.14
N ASP A 242 -15.27 7.05 -1.84
CA ASP A 242 -16.41 7.61 -1.12
C ASP A 242 -16.09 8.98 -0.52
N TYR A 243 -16.40 10.04 -1.27
CA TYR A 243 -16.16 11.41 -0.80
C TYR A 243 -17.15 11.88 0.26
N HIS A 244 -18.24 11.14 0.52
CA HIS A 244 -19.09 11.41 1.68
C HIS A 244 -18.33 11.17 2.98
N THR A 245 -17.56 10.08 3.07
CA THR A 245 -16.70 9.80 4.23
C THR A 245 -15.68 10.92 4.45
N TYR A 246 -15.13 11.47 3.35
CA TYR A 246 -14.23 12.62 3.42
C TYR A 246 -14.92 13.86 4.00
N ALA A 247 -16.11 14.20 3.50
CA ALA A 247 -16.87 15.34 4.02
C ALA A 247 -17.23 15.16 5.51
N SER A 248 -17.63 13.95 5.92
CA SER A 248 -17.91 13.61 7.32
C SER A 248 -16.66 13.76 8.19
N GLN A 249 -15.49 13.30 7.73
CA GLN A 249 -14.24 13.43 8.48
C GLN A 249 -13.83 14.90 8.64
N LEU A 250 -13.98 15.72 7.60
CA LEU A 250 -13.74 17.16 7.69
C LEU A 250 -14.70 17.84 8.67
N GLN A 251 -15.96 17.42 8.68
CA GLN A 251 -16.96 17.93 9.61
C GLN A 251 -16.57 17.61 11.06
N GLU A 252 -16.12 16.39 11.33
CA GLU A 252 -15.64 15.97 12.65
C GLU A 252 -14.42 16.81 13.10
N HIS A 253 -13.41 16.94 12.25
CA HIS A 253 -12.22 17.76 12.56
C HIS A 253 -12.59 19.24 12.78
N THR A 254 -13.55 19.75 12.01
CA THR A 254 -14.05 21.12 12.17
C THR A 254 -14.79 21.31 13.49
N ASN A 255 -15.57 20.32 13.94
CA ASN A 255 -16.21 20.36 15.26
C ASN A 255 -15.16 20.39 16.40
N VAL A 256 -14.14 19.53 16.33
CA VAL A 256 -13.03 19.52 17.30
C VAL A 256 -12.30 20.87 17.31
N LEU A 257 -12.09 21.46 16.14
CA LEU A 257 -11.50 22.79 16.02
C LEU A 257 -12.43 23.88 16.60
N ALA A 258 -13.74 23.79 16.37
CA ALA A 258 -14.75 24.70 16.92
C ALA A 258 -14.68 24.76 18.45
N ASP A 259 -14.65 23.60 19.08
CA ASP A 259 -14.56 23.45 20.53
C ASP A 259 -13.28 24.10 21.08
N ARG A 260 -12.14 23.91 20.39
CA ARG A 260 -10.86 24.53 20.78
C ARG A 260 -10.83 26.05 20.56
N MET A 261 -11.64 26.57 19.63
CA MET A 261 -11.73 27.98 19.29
C MET A 261 -12.88 28.72 20.01
N ASN A 262 -13.51 28.10 21.02
CA ASN A 262 -14.69 28.65 21.72
C ASN A 262 -15.81 29.07 20.74
N ASN A 263 -16.03 28.28 19.68
CA ASN A 263 -17.07 28.53 18.68
C ASN A 263 -16.96 29.90 17.97
N SER A 264 -15.74 30.36 17.67
CA SER A 264 -15.50 31.60 16.91
C SER A 264 -16.20 31.61 15.54
N GLN A 265 -16.58 32.80 15.04
CA GLN A 265 -17.27 32.96 13.75
C GLN A 265 -16.50 32.37 12.56
N SER A 266 -15.16 32.27 12.62
CA SER A 266 -14.31 31.73 11.55
C SER A 266 -14.64 30.26 11.19
N VAL A 267 -15.19 29.49 12.13
CA VAL A 267 -15.50 28.06 11.92
C VAL A 267 -16.78 27.87 11.09
N SER A 268 -17.71 28.83 11.15
CA SER A 268 -18.96 28.78 10.37
C SER A 268 -18.72 28.75 8.86
N VAL A 269 -17.66 29.40 8.38
CA VAL A 269 -17.28 29.41 6.96
C VAL A 269 -16.84 28.01 6.50
N ILE A 270 -16.11 27.28 7.36
CA ILE A 270 -15.61 25.94 7.04
C ILE A 270 -16.78 24.96 6.87
N HIS A 271 -17.80 25.04 7.73
CA HIS A 271 -19.02 24.23 7.58
C HIS A 271 -19.73 24.47 6.25
N GLY A 272 -19.75 25.70 5.75
CA GLY A 272 -20.27 26.04 4.43
C GLY A 272 -19.58 25.24 3.32
N PHE A 273 -18.24 25.29 3.27
CA PHE A 273 -17.46 24.55 2.28
C PHE A 273 -17.59 23.02 2.39
N ILE A 274 -17.73 22.49 3.61
CA ILE A 274 -17.96 21.05 3.81
C ILE A 274 -19.33 20.63 3.27
N ASN A 275 -20.37 21.46 3.45
CA ASN A 275 -21.68 21.20 2.87
C ASN A 275 -21.67 21.22 1.34
N ASP A 276 -20.90 22.14 0.73
CA ASP A 276 -20.70 22.18 -0.72
C ASP A 276 -19.99 20.91 -1.21
N LEU A 277 -18.93 20.47 -0.52
CA LEU A 277 -18.24 19.21 -0.82
C LEU A 277 -19.17 18.00 -0.70
N SER A 278 -19.99 17.92 0.36
CA SER A 278 -20.96 16.84 0.56
C SER A 278 -22.03 16.81 -0.54
N SER A 279 -22.46 18.00 -0.99
CA SER A 279 -23.40 18.14 -2.10
C SER A 279 -22.78 17.65 -3.42
N ALA A 280 -21.54 18.06 -3.72
CA ALA A 280 -20.80 17.58 -4.89
C ALA A 280 -20.55 16.07 -4.85
N ALA A 281 -20.17 15.52 -3.68
CA ALA A 281 -20.00 14.07 -3.49
C ALA A 281 -21.31 13.31 -3.78
N THR A 282 -22.45 13.87 -3.39
CA THR A 282 -23.78 13.31 -3.68
C THR A 282 -24.06 13.26 -5.18
N GLU A 283 -23.68 14.28 -5.92
CA GLU A 283 -23.83 14.32 -7.39
C GLU A 283 -22.95 13.28 -8.07
N VAL A 284 -21.66 13.24 -7.74
CA VAL A 284 -20.71 12.24 -8.26
C VAL A 284 -21.21 10.81 -8.00
N GLN A 285 -21.72 10.54 -6.80
CA GLN A 285 -22.24 9.21 -6.46
C GLN A 285 -23.50 8.84 -7.25
N LYS A 286 -24.36 9.82 -7.57
CA LYS A 286 -25.53 9.60 -8.44
C LYS A 286 -25.09 9.29 -9.87
N GLU A 287 -24.13 10.04 -10.41
CA GLU A 287 -23.59 9.81 -11.76
C GLU A 287 -22.93 8.44 -11.87
N ALA A 288 -22.11 8.05 -10.88
CA ALA A 288 -21.48 6.73 -10.81
C ALA A 288 -22.49 5.56 -10.83
N LYS A 289 -23.74 5.79 -10.40
CA LYS A 289 -24.82 4.79 -10.38
C LYS A 289 -25.62 4.73 -11.70
N MET A 290 -25.42 5.65 -12.65
CA MET A 290 -26.27 5.77 -13.83
C MET A 290 -26.18 4.55 -14.80
N PRO A 291 -27.31 4.10 -15.40
CA PRO A 291 -27.36 2.89 -16.23
C PRO A 291 -26.57 2.95 -17.54
N GLN A 292 -26.29 4.15 -18.07
CA GLN A 292 -25.56 4.31 -19.34
C GLN A 292 -24.09 3.88 -19.23
N ILE A 293 -23.47 4.08 -18.06
CA ILE A 293 -22.14 3.54 -17.71
C ILE A 293 -22.19 2.00 -17.61
N ARG A 294 -23.37 1.42 -17.35
CA ARG A 294 -23.55 -0.02 -17.10
C ARG A 294 -23.97 -0.83 -18.34
N ARG A 295 -24.49 -0.23 -19.41
CA ARG A 295 -25.16 -0.99 -20.50
C ARG A 295 -24.23 -1.55 -21.58
N SER A 296 -23.12 -0.90 -21.90
CA SER A 296 -22.17 -1.40 -22.93
C SER A 296 -21.13 -2.39 -22.40
N ASP A 297 -20.84 -2.34 -21.09
CA ASP A 297 -19.63 -2.98 -20.52
C ASP A 297 -19.89 -4.11 -19.51
N VAL A 298 -21.09 -4.19 -18.90
CA VAL A 298 -21.27 -4.92 -17.62
C VAL A 298 -21.54 -6.42 -17.75
N VAL A 299 -22.26 -6.88 -18.76
CA VAL A 299 -22.70 -8.30 -18.81
C VAL A 299 -21.53 -9.26 -19.07
N TRP A 300 -20.50 -8.83 -19.81
CA TRP A 300 -19.30 -9.63 -20.05
C TRP A 300 -18.21 -9.40 -18.97
N ARG A 301 -18.08 -8.19 -18.41
CA ARG A 301 -17.02 -7.84 -17.44
C ARG A 301 -17.28 -8.32 -16.01
N TYR A 302 -18.54 -8.37 -15.55
CA TYR A 302 -18.88 -8.84 -14.19
C TYR A 302 -18.48 -10.31 -13.99
N LYS A 303 -18.67 -11.17 -15.01
CA LYS A 303 -18.22 -12.58 -14.99
C LYS A 303 -16.69 -12.70 -14.90
N LYS A 304 -15.94 -11.81 -15.55
CA LYS A 304 -14.47 -11.78 -15.50
C LYS A 304 -13.93 -11.24 -14.17
N GLN A 305 -14.54 -10.22 -13.57
CA GLN A 305 -14.14 -9.70 -12.25
C GLN A 305 -14.43 -10.69 -11.12
N SER A 306 -15.62 -11.32 -11.09
CA SER A 306 -15.87 -12.40 -10.14
C SER A 306 -14.94 -13.59 -10.38
N ALA A 307 -14.56 -13.87 -11.64
CA ALA A 307 -13.55 -14.88 -11.94
C ALA A 307 -12.14 -14.46 -11.52
N ALA A 308 -11.76 -13.18 -11.61
CA ALA A 308 -10.47 -12.67 -11.15
C ALA A 308 -10.35 -12.75 -9.63
N ARG A 309 -11.39 -12.35 -8.89
CA ARG A 309 -11.48 -12.53 -7.43
C ARG A 309 -11.38 -14.01 -7.03
N ARG A 310 -12.15 -14.88 -7.70
CA ARG A 310 -12.05 -16.34 -7.49
C ARG A 310 -10.67 -16.89 -7.86
N LYS A 311 -10.03 -16.38 -8.91
CA LYS A 311 -8.68 -16.80 -9.32
C LYS A 311 -7.63 -16.36 -8.30
N PHE A 312 -7.75 -15.15 -7.75
CA PHE A 312 -6.87 -14.68 -6.68
C PHE A 312 -7.04 -15.54 -5.43
N ALA A 313 -8.28 -15.78 -4.98
CA ALA A 313 -8.57 -16.67 -3.85
C ALA A 313 -8.18 -18.14 -4.11
N CYS A 314 -8.42 -18.67 -5.31
CA CYS A 314 -7.95 -20.02 -5.69
C CYS A 314 -6.44 -20.10 -5.73
N ALA A 315 -5.76 -19.04 -6.18
CA ALA A 315 -4.31 -18.98 -6.07
C ALA A 315 -3.94 -19.06 -4.58
N MET A 316 -4.59 -18.32 -3.68
CA MET A 316 -4.36 -18.43 -2.22
C MET A 316 -4.39 -19.87 -1.71
N ILE A 317 -5.40 -20.66 -2.09
CA ILE A 317 -5.53 -22.07 -1.67
C ILE A 317 -4.38 -22.96 -2.19
N HIS A 318 -3.91 -22.75 -3.42
CA HIS A 318 -2.88 -23.61 -4.02
C HIS A 318 -1.48 -23.45 -3.40
N SER A 319 -1.19 -22.40 -2.61
CA SER A 319 0.10 -22.33 -1.90
C SER A 319 0.06 -22.91 -0.49
N ALA A 320 -1.11 -22.94 0.15
CA ALA A 320 -1.25 -23.51 1.49
C ALA A 320 -1.06 -25.04 1.47
N GLY A 321 -1.31 -25.69 0.33
CA GLY A 321 -1.11 -27.13 0.14
C GLY A 321 0.34 -27.56 -0.16
N SER A 322 1.33 -26.67 -0.07
CA SER A 322 2.74 -26.95 -0.37
C SER A 322 3.66 -26.68 0.82
N ALA A 323 3.28 -27.10 2.02
CA ALA A 323 4.23 -27.25 3.13
C ALA A 323 4.93 -28.63 3.01
N PRO A 324 6.27 -28.72 3.00
CA PRO A 324 6.94 -30.01 3.05
C PRO A 324 6.70 -30.63 4.43
N GLY A 325 6.16 -31.85 4.43
CA GLY A 325 5.92 -32.63 5.64
C GLY A 325 7.19 -32.83 6.46
N VAL A 326 7.05 -32.65 7.77
CA VAL A 326 8.06 -32.99 8.77
C VAL A 326 8.30 -34.51 8.72
N GLY A 327 9.38 -34.90 8.06
CA GLY A 327 9.94 -36.25 8.10
C GLY A 327 11.33 -36.19 8.72
N GLY A 328 11.43 -36.52 10.01
CA GLY A 328 12.73 -36.68 10.65
C GLY A 328 13.47 -37.91 10.11
N VAL A 329 14.78 -37.79 9.89
CA VAL A 329 15.83 -38.77 10.19
C VAL A 329 17.20 -38.13 9.90
N GLY A 330 18.12 -38.21 10.87
CA GLY A 330 19.52 -38.57 10.60
C GLY A 330 20.57 -37.47 10.52
N VAL A 331 21.18 -37.17 11.67
CA VAL A 331 22.51 -36.55 11.75
C VAL A 331 23.55 -37.48 11.11
N ARG A 332 24.30 -36.98 10.11
CA ARG A 332 25.68 -37.39 9.81
C ARG A 332 26.37 -36.30 8.98
N GLY A 333 27.46 -35.77 9.51
CA GLY A 333 28.29 -34.77 8.83
C GLY A 333 29.26 -35.39 7.82
N LEU A 334 29.75 -34.53 6.93
CA LEU A 334 31.08 -34.48 6.31
C LEU A 334 31.10 -33.21 5.43
N GLY A 335 32.18 -32.44 5.51
CA GLY A 335 32.22 -31.04 5.08
C GLY A 335 32.92 -30.73 3.74
N GLY A 336 33.22 -29.43 3.57
CA GLY A 336 34.29 -28.88 2.73
C GLY A 336 33.93 -28.50 1.28
N VAL A 337 34.25 -27.23 0.94
CA VAL A 337 34.51 -26.60 -0.39
C VAL A 337 33.40 -26.61 -1.45
N GLY A 338 33.07 -25.57 -2.22
CA GLY A 338 33.58 -24.22 -2.45
C GLY A 338 33.08 -23.71 -3.83
N ALA A 339 32.93 -22.39 -3.96
CA ALA A 339 32.86 -21.57 -5.21
C ALA A 339 31.58 -21.51 -6.07
N ALA A 340 31.11 -20.27 -6.30
CA ALA A 340 30.91 -19.57 -7.60
C ALA A 340 29.70 -18.62 -7.53
N SER A 341 29.85 -17.34 -7.21
CA SER A 341 30.14 -16.22 -8.13
C SER A 341 29.25 -16.17 -9.39
N VAL A 342 28.19 -15.37 -9.35
CA VAL A 342 27.63 -14.70 -10.55
C VAL A 342 27.27 -13.26 -10.15
N LEU A 343 28.27 -12.38 -10.11
CA LEU A 343 28.07 -10.93 -10.14
C LEU A 343 28.59 -10.45 -11.50
N GLY A 344 27.66 -10.23 -12.42
CA GLY A 344 27.93 -9.62 -13.72
C GLY A 344 27.54 -8.14 -13.68
N CYS A 345 28.52 -7.28 -13.96
CA CYS A 345 28.40 -5.82 -14.04
C CYS A 345 27.35 -5.37 -15.06
N VAL A 346 26.57 -4.33 -14.73
CA VAL A 346 26.05 -3.37 -15.71
C VAL A 346 26.17 -1.96 -15.10
N GLY A 347 26.90 -1.10 -15.80
CA GLY A 347 27.12 0.30 -15.48
C GLY A 347 26.00 1.21 -15.97
N ALA A 348 26.04 2.45 -15.46
CA ALA A 348 25.04 3.51 -15.53
C ALA A 348 24.54 3.95 -16.92
N THR A 349 23.25 4.31 -17.01
CA THR A 349 22.75 5.63 -17.48
C THR A 349 21.24 5.78 -17.27
N SER A 350 20.84 7.00 -16.91
CA SER A 350 19.47 7.49 -16.64
C SER A 350 18.67 7.74 -17.93
N ALA A 351 17.38 7.43 -17.92
CA ALA A 351 16.26 8.13 -18.58
C ALA A 351 15.04 7.20 -18.64
N LEU A 352 13.89 7.70 -18.21
CA LEU A 352 12.59 7.01 -18.20
C LEU A 352 12.04 6.61 -19.59
N LEU A 353 12.80 6.74 -20.68
CA LEU A 353 12.44 6.22 -22.01
C LEU A 353 13.70 5.85 -22.81
N GLY A 354 14.11 4.57 -22.79
CA GLY A 354 14.99 4.00 -23.81
C GLY A 354 16.10 3.11 -23.28
N GLY A 355 15.85 1.80 -23.21
CA GLY A 355 16.85 0.78 -22.88
C GLY A 355 16.21 -0.42 -22.19
N ASP A 356 15.48 -1.25 -22.93
CA ASP A 356 14.82 -2.44 -22.40
C ASP A 356 15.85 -3.49 -21.98
N VAL A 357 15.91 -3.79 -20.68
CA VAL A 357 16.49 -5.05 -20.18
C VAL A 357 15.32 -5.95 -19.80
N GLU A 358 14.86 -6.77 -20.75
CA GLU A 358 13.95 -7.88 -20.44
C GLU A 358 14.71 -8.94 -19.66
N ALA A 359 14.48 -9.02 -18.34
CA ALA A 359 14.77 -10.26 -17.63
C ALA A 359 13.78 -11.33 -18.11
N PRO A 360 14.21 -12.53 -18.52
CA PRO A 360 13.36 -13.54 -19.13
C PRO A 360 12.58 -14.30 -18.05
N PHE A 361 11.79 -13.58 -17.26
CA PHE A 361 10.72 -14.15 -16.47
C PHE A 361 9.45 -13.96 -17.30
N GLY A 362 9.03 -15.03 -18.01
CA GLY A 362 7.82 -15.07 -18.87
C GLY A 362 6.49 -14.91 -18.11
N LEU A 363 6.42 -13.99 -17.15
CA LEU A 363 5.32 -13.70 -16.24
C LEU A 363 4.52 -12.45 -16.64
N GLY A 364 4.95 -11.71 -17.67
CA GLY A 364 4.29 -10.46 -18.09
C GLY A 364 4.45 -9.30 -17.08
N ILE A 365 5.39 -9.43 -16.13
CA ILE A 365 5.76 -8.42 -15.14
C ILE A 365 7.11 -7.85 -15.57
N ARG A 366 7.20 -6.53 -15.77
CA ARG A 366 8.46 -5.85 -16.08
C ARG A 366 9.13 -5.39 -14.78
N VAL A 367 10.33 -5.88 -14.50
CA VAL A 367 11.13 -5.45 -13.34
C VAL A 367 12.10 -4.34 -13.75
N VAL A 368 12.16 -3.26 -12.99
CA VAL A 368 13.04 -2.11 -13.20
C VAL A 368 13.75 -1.80 -11.87
N VAL A 369 15.02 -1.45 -11.93
CA VAL A 369 15.78 -1.01 -10.75
C VAL A 369 16.00 0.50 -10.87
N GLY A 370 15.48 1.27 -9.91
CA GLY A 370 15.79 2.69 -9.75
C GLY A 370 17.05 2.86 -8.90
N ALA A 371 17.83 3.88 -9.20
CA ALA A 371 19.01 4.24 -8.41
C ALA A 371 18.87 5.67 -7.92
N GLY A 372 18.73 5.85 -6.61
CA GLY A 372 18.81 7.15 -5.94
C GLY A 372 20.23 7.38 -5.40
N ALA A 373 20.75 8.61 -5.54
CA ALA A 373 22.01 9.01 -4.93
C ALA A 373 21.73 9.99 -3.78
N CYS A 374 21.71 9.51 -2.54
CA CYS A 374 21.51 10.37 -1.36
C CYS A 374 22.86 10.75 -0.72
N VAL A 375 23.05 12.05 -0.44
CA VAL A 375 24.21 12.58 0.27
C VAL A 375 23.85 12.87 1.72
N LEU A 376 24.06 11.88 2.59
CA LEU A 376 24.03 12.08 4.04
C LEU A 376 25.40 12.59 4.50
N GLY A 377 25.53 13.92 4.70
CA GLY A 377 26.74 14.55 5.23
C GLY A 377 26.72 16.08 5.15
N GLY A 378 26.70 16.73 6.31
CA GLY A 378 26.47 18.16 6.52
C GLY A 378 27.39 19.14 5.78
N GLU A 379 26.80 20.24 5.33
CA GLU A 379 27.09 21.61 5.75
C GLU A 379 26.02 22.53 5.14
N LEU A 380 25.39 23.36 5.99
CA LEU A 380 24.60 24.51 5.55
C LEU A 380 25.55 25.50 4.85
N ALA A 381 25.80 25.32 3.57
CA ALA A 381 26.49 26.30 2.74
C ALA A 381 25.46 27.15 2.01
N SER A 382 25.09 28.25 2.65
CA SER A 382 24.55 29.43 1.98
C SER A 382 25.44 29.78 0.78
N SER A 383 24.88 29.84 -0.42
CA SER A 383 25.44 30.74 -1.44
C SER A 383 24.31 31.32 -2.28
N ALA A 384 24.28 32.65 -2.26
CA ALA A 384 23.35 33.51 -2.93
C ALA A 384 23.42 33.30 -4.45
N SER A 385 22.24 33.15 -5.07
CA SER A 385 22.09 33.39 -6.50
C SER A 385 21.92 34.89 -6.72
N SER A 386 23.02 35.56 -7.06
CA SER A 386 23.02 36.87 -7.71
C SER A 386 23.30 36.68 -9.20
N ALA A 387 22.26 36.74 -10.04
CA ALA A 387 22.38 37.15 -11.45
C ALA A 387 20.98 37.28 -12.07
N LEU A 388 20.42 38.50 -12.04
CA LEU A 388 19.42 38.95 -13.00
C LEU A 388 20.13 39.86 -14.01
N PRO A 389 19.98 39.68 -15.33
CA PRO A 389 20.36 40.70 -16.29
C PRO A 389 19.30 41.80 -16.31
N SER A 390 19.77 43.02 -16.12
CA SER A 390 19.01 44.27 -16.19
C SER A 390 18.39 44.47 -17.57
N ALA A 391 17.06 44.57 -17.62
CA ALA A 391 16.34 45.17 -18.74
C ALA A 391 16.35 46.69 -18.58
N SER A 392 16.83 47.36 -19.63
CA SER A 392 16.71 48.79 -19.88
C SER A 392 15.25 49.26 -19.95
N GLY A 393 14.92 50.41 -19.36
CA GLY A 393 13.79 51.21 -19.83
C GLY A 393 13.05 52.05 -18.78
N SER A 394 13.17 53.37 -18.93
CA SER A 394 12.32 54.47 -18.44
C SER A 394 12.48 54.95 -16.99
N GLY A 395 12.90 56.22 -16.86
CA GLY A 395 12.97 56.99 -15.62
C GLY A 395 14.16 57.93 -15.60
#